data_AF-A0ABD0KIW0-F1
#
_entry.id   AF-A0ABD0KIW0-F1
#
_cell.length_a   1.000
_cell.length_b   1.000
_cell.length_c   1.000
_cell.angle_alpha   90.00
_cell.angle_beta   90.00
_cell.angle_gamma   90.00
#
_symmetry.space_group_name_H-M   'P 1'
#
loop_
_entity.id
_entity.type
_entity.pdbx_description
1 polymer ?
#
loop_
_entity_poly.entity_id
_entity_poly.type
_entity_poly.pdbx_seq_one_letter_code
_entity_poly.pdbx_strand_id
1 'polypeptide(L)'
;MFERGLNLIKGLVFGLLLYLTSFFATIIFGFPLWMLGHLWPRLARRGMDIFFWLWFVFCVALFELLLGIKIVIRGHPAPTTDSTLILCNHRTRLDWLFLMAYQLRCGSLSHYRISLKQSLKNIPGPGWAMQLACFVFLERDWSQDQQRITRSLRYFARTQTRPQFLLFPEGTDLNPWGVEKSRAFAEKHGLPVYRHVLHPRTTGFVHFVKEMRQNKTLDSVLDVTIAYPRNLTQSEVDLVLGKAPQEIHFLAQSFRASDLPDSSSEELEAWCRDIWRKKEATLETFYKDKAFPVSGDGPVVVAPEKERWVRRMLWLSVGFWAVVLTGVFYSLVFLEAFRWYCLACIVTYVVLCTFFSGIDGAAYATCG
;
A
#
# COMPACT_ATOMS: atom_id res chain seq x y z
N MET A 1 23.89 21.11 -13.39
CA MET A 1 24.63 19.82 -13.38
C MET A 1 24.68 19.22 -11.98
N PHE A 2 25.07 19.99 -10.97
CA PHE A 2 25.15 19.56 -9.56
C PHE A 2 23.83 19.00 -8.98
N GLU A 3 22.71 19.73 -9.11
CA GLU A 3 21.40 19.28 -8.58
C GLU A 3 20.94 17.95 -9.20
N ARG A 4 21.18 17.75 -10.50
CA ARG A 4 20.84 16.50 -11.19
C ARG A 4 21.66 15.33 -10.65
N GLY A 5 22.96 15.55 -10.37
CA GLY A 5 23.83 14.57 -9.74
C GLY A 5 23.36 14.23 -8.32
N LEU A 6 23.02 15.24 -7.52
CA LEU A 6 22.51 15.04 -6.17
C LEU A 6 21.19 14.25 -6.15
N ASN A 7 20.25 14.57 -7.04
CA ASN A 7 18.98 13.86 -7.13
C ASN A 7 19.16 12.39 -7.53
N LEU A 8 20.09 12.10 -8.44
CA LEU A 8 20.45 10.73 -8.80
C LEU A 8 21.01 9.96 -7.59
N ILE A 9 21.95 10.57 -6.85
CA ILE A 9 22.50 9.96 -5.62
C ILE A 9 21.38 9.67 -4.62
N LYS A 10 20.49 10.64 -4.38
CA LYS A 10 19.33 10.46 -3.50
C LYS A 10 18.43 9.30 -3.96
N GLY A 11 18.15 9.19 -5.25
CA GLY A 11 17.36 8.10 -5.83
C GLY A 11 18.03 6.72 -5.67
N LEU A 12 19.34 6.63 -5.90
CA LEU A 12 20.12 5.41 -5.68
C LEU A 12 20.14 5.01 -4.21
N VAL A 13 20.39 5.96 -3.31
CA VAL A 13 20.37 5.73 -1.86
C VAL A 13 18.98 5.29 -1.41
N PHE A 14 17.92 5.92 -1.92
CA PHE A 14 16.54 5.54 -1.66
C PHE A 14 16.29 4.07 -2.03
N GLY A 15 16.60 3.69 -3.28
CA GLY A 15 16.39 2.32 -3.76
C GLY A 15 17.21 1.29 -2.99
N LEU A 16 18.48 1.59 -2.71
CA LEU A 16 19.38 0.73 -1.95
C LEU A 16 18.89 0.53 -0.52
N LEU A 17 18.57 1.60 0.20
CA LEU A 17 18.09 1.51 1.59
C LEU A 17 16.75 0.79 1.68
N LEU A 18 15.83 1.04 0.75
CA LEU A 18 14.54 0.34 0.70
C LEU A 18 14.75 -1.17 0.51
N TYR A 19 15.62 -1.56 -0.42
CA TYR A 19 15.95 -2.97 -0.67
C TYR A 19 16.64 -3.61 0.54
N LEU A 20 17.76 -3.05 1.01
CA LEU A 20 18.54 -3.63 2.11
C LEU A 20 17.72 -3.76 3.39
N THR A 21 16.97 -2.72 3.77
CA THR A 21 16.13 -2.80 4.98
C THR A 21 15.02 -3.83 4.82
N SER A 22 14.32 -3.88 3.68
CA SER A 22 13.28 -4.91 3.48
C SER A 22 13.85 -6.33 3.49
N PHE A 23 15.01 -6.54 2.88
CA PHE A 23 15.67 -7.84 2.80
C PHE A 23 16.11 -8.33 4.18
N PHE A 24 16.92 -7.54 4.88
CA PHE A 24 17.45 -7.95 6.18
C PHE A 24 16.41 -7.93 7.29
N ALA A 25 15.44 -7.01 7.25
CA ALA A 25 14.36 -7.01 8.23
C ALA A 25 13.47 -8.25 8.11
N THR A 26 13.25 -8.73 6.88
CA THR A 26 12.50 -9.97 6.67
C THR A 26 13.23 -11.16 7.29
N ILE A 27 14.57 -11.19 7.19
CA ILE A 27 15.38 -12.24 7.83
C ILE A 27 15.39 -12.10 9.36
N ILE A 28 15.67 -10.91 9.88
CA ILE A 28 15.92 -10.71 11.32
C ILE A 28 14.63 -10.67 12.14
N PHE A 29 13.59 -9.99 11.64
CA PHE A 29 12.33 -9.81 12.36
C PHE A 29 11.23 -10.72 11.80
N GLY A 30 11.11 -10.75 10.48
CA GLY A 30 10.06 -11.51 9.80
C GLY A 30 10.15 -13.01 10.06
N PHE A 31 11.30 -13.62 9.84
CA PHE A 31 11.45 -15.07 9.97
C PHE A 31 11.19 -15.59 11.39
N PRO A 32 11.77 -15.02 12.47
CA PRO A 32 11.47 -15.48 13.83
C PRO A 32 10.00 -15.30 14.21
N LEU A 33 9.39 -14.16 13.85
CA LEU A 33 7.96 -13.91 14.13
C LEU A 33 7.07 -14.91 13.39
N TRP A 34 7.44 -15.29 12.17
CA TRP A 34 6.70 -16.29 11.41
C TRP A 34 6.78 -17.66 12.08
N MET A 35 7.97 -18.07 12.55
CA MET A 35 8.14 -19.31 13.29
C MET A 35 7.35 -19.34 14.61
N LEU A 36 7.35 -18.23 15.35
CA LEU A 36 6.52 -18.07 16.55
C LEU A 36 5.03 -18.15 16.23
N GLY A 37 4.62 -17.80 15.01
CA GLY A 37 3.23 -17.86 14.56
C GLY A 37 2.63 -19.26 14.54
N HIS A 38 3.44 -20.31 14.44
CA HIS A 38 2.95 -21.69 14.54
C HIS A 38 2.52 -22.08 15.96
N LEU A 39 3.07 -21.41 16.98
CA LEU A 39 2.76 -21.66 18.39
C LEU A 39 1.78 -20.62 18.95
N TRP A 40 1.97 -19.35 18.60
CA TRP A 40 1.18 -18.22 19.10
C TRP A 40 0.73 -17.28 17.98
N PRO A 41 -0.26 -17.67 17.14
CA PRO A 41 -0.65 -16.93 15.94
C PRO A 41 -1.02 -15.46 16.20
N ARG A 42 -1.78 -15.18 17.27
CA ARG A 42 -2.22 -13.81 17.60
C ARG A 42 -1.06 -12.93 18.05
N LEU A 43 -0.14 -13.47 18.86
CA LEU A 43 1.02 -12.71 19.35
C LEU A 43 2.00 -12.44 18.21
N ALA A 44 2.28 -13.44 17.38
CA ALA A 44 3.10 -13.30 16.20
C ALA A 44 2.53 -12.26 15.23
N ARG A 45 1.21 -12.28 14.96
CA ARG A 45 0.55 -11.28 14.11
C ARG A 45 0.71 -9.86 14.65
N ARG A 46 0.54 -9.65 15.96
CA ARG A 46 0.80 -8.35 16.60
C ARG A 46 2.26 -7.91 16.45
N GLY A 47 3.20 -8.82 16.66
CA GLY A 47 4.63 -8.55 16.44
C GLY A 47 4.94 -8.16 14.99
N MET A 48 4.34 -8.87 14.02
CA MET A 48 4.47 -8.54 12.61
C MET A 48 3.90 -7.16 12.29
N ASP A 49 2.75 -6.79 12.86
CA ASP A 49 2.13 -5.48 12.64
C ASP A 49 3.00 -4.33 13.17
N ILE A 50 3.69 -4.53 14.30
CA ILE A 50 4.70 -3.58 14.82
C ILE A 50 5.91 -3.52 13.89
N PHE A 51 6.42 -4.67 13.44
CA PHE A 51 7.52 -4.74 12.48
C PHE A 51 7.21 -3.97 11.19
N PHE A 52 6.06 -4.22 10.56
CA PHE A 52 5.66 -3.52 9.35
C PHE A 52 5.44 -2.03 9.59
N TRP A 53 4.91 -1.65 10.75
CA TRP A 53 4.83 -0.24 11.12
C TRP A 53 6.20 0.43 11.15
N LEU A 54 7.20 -0.18 11.80
CA LEU A 54 8.58 0.35 11.85
C LEU A 54 9.19 0.50 10.45
N TRP A 55 8.96 -0.46 9.56
CA TRP A 55 9.47 -0.41 8.19
C TRP A 55 8.72 0.62 7.33
N PHE A 56 7.38 0.69 7.41
CA PHE A 56 6.61 1.68 6.66
C PHE A 56 6.91 3.12 7.09
N VAL A 57 7.10 3.40 8.38
CA VAL A 57 7.55 4.74 8.83
C VAL A 57 8.89 5.10 8.20
N PHE A 58 9.80 4.15 8.07
CA PHE A 58 11.08 4.37 7.40
C PHE A 58 10.93 4.61 5.91
N CYS A 59 10.05 3.89 5.22
CA CYS A 59 9.71 4.18 3.82
C CYS A 59 9.24 5.63 3.64
N VAL A 60 8.37 6.10 4.54
CA VAL A 60 7.93 7.50 4.56
C VAL A 60 9.09 8.45 4.82
N ALA A 61 9.98 8.11 5.76
CA ALA A 61 11.16 8.92 6.06
C ALA A 61 12.10 9.04 4.84
N LEU A 62 12.28 7.96 4.08
CA LEU A 62 13.10 7.97 2.87
C LEU A 62 12.53 8.94 1.82
N PHE A 63 11.23 8.93 1.57
CA PHE A 63 10.69 9.83 0.53
C PHE A 63 10.41 11.26 1.03
N GLU A 64 10.09 11.48 2.31
CA GLU A 64 9.88 12.85 2.83
C GLU A 64 11.21 13.55 3.22
N LEU A 65 12.14 12.85 3.86
CA LEU A 65 13.39 13.46 4.36
C LEU A 65 14.52 13.39 3.33
N LEU A 66 14.74 12.24 2.69
CA LEU A 66 15.85 12.08 1.73
C LEU A 66 15.47 12.66 0.36
N LEU A 67 14.29 12.33 -0.18
CA LEU A 67 13.84 12.86 -1.47
C LEU A 67 13.19 14.25 -1.38
N GLY A 68 12.72 14.66 -0.20
CA GLY A 68 12.12 15.98 0.02
C GLY A 68 10.68 16.11 -0.47
N ILE A 69 9.96 15.00 -0.62
CA ILE A 69 8.56 15.01 -1.08
C ILE A 69 7.67 15.62 -0.01
N LYS A 70 6.88 16.62 -0.39
CA LYS A 70 5.88 17.24 0.50
C LYS A 70 4.54 16.53 0.40
N ILE A 71 3.91 16.27 1.54
CA ILE A 71 2.61 15.64 1.63
C ILE A 71 1.54 16.67 1.99
N VAL A 72 0.44 16.67 1.24
CA VAL A 72 -0.72 17.53 1.48
C VAL A 72 -1.96 16.65 1.56
N ILE A 73 -2.70 16.73 2.68
CA ILE A 73 -3.92 15.93 2.90
C ILE A 73 -5.10 16.87 3.17
N ARG A 74 -6.20 16.63 2.45
CA ARG A 74 -7.47 17.36 2.54
C ARG A 74 -8.64 16.39 2.62
N GLY A 75 -9.80 16.90 3.03
CA GLY A 75 -11.07 16.17 3.08
C GLY A 75 -11.35 15.53 4.45
N HIS A 76 -12.11 14.43 4.44
CA HIS A 76 -12.62 13.77 5.64
C HIS A 76 -12.10 12.32 5.71
N PRO A 77 -11.02 12.07 6.47
CA PRO A 77 -10.50 10.71 6.63
C PRO A 77 -11.47 9.83 7.44
N ALA A 78 -11.35 8.53 7.29
CA ALA A 78 -11.99 7.56 8.18
C ALA A 78 -11.31 7.58 9.57
N PRO A 79 -12.01 7.21 10.66
CA PRO A 79 -11.38 6.95 11.95
C PRO A 79 -10.23 5.92 11.84
N THR A 80 -9.14 6.14 12.58
CA THR A 80 -7.96 5.26 12.51
C THR A 80 -8.20 3.86 13.06
N THR A 81 -9.29 3.65 13.80
CA THR A 81 -9.72 2.38 14.38
C THR A 81 -10.62 1.56 13.44
N ASP A 82 -11.08 2.16 12.35
CA ASP A 82 -11.98 1.52 11.40
C ASP A 82 -11.24 0.49 10.55
N SER A 83 -11.88 -0.67 10.40
CA SER A 83 -11.60 -1.64 9.36
C SER A 83 -12.22 -1.14 8.06
N THR A 84 -11.35 -0.70 7.17
CA THR A 84 -11.70 0.17 6.03
C THR A 84 -11.30 -0.47 4.71
N LEU A 85 -12.18 -0.40 3.71
CA LEU A 85 -11.78 -0.64 2.32
C LEU A 85 -11.40 0.71 1.68
N ILE A 86 -10.13 0.90 1.37
CA ILE A 86 -9.58 2.09 0.75
C ILE A 86 -9.64 1.93 -0.77
N LEU A 87 -10.35 2.83 -1.44
CA LEU A 87 -10.39 2.94 -2.89
C LEU A 87 -9.51 4.11 -3.31
N CYS A 88 -8.55 3.86 -4.20
CA CYS A 88 -7.69 4.92 -4.73
C CYS A 88 -7.67 4.88 -6.25
N ASN A 89 -7.61 6.05 -6.89
CA ASN A 89 -7.21 6.11 -8.30
C ASN A 89 -5.74 5.70 -8.43
N HIS A 90 -5.36 5.14 -9.56
CA HIS A 90 -4.01 4.60 -9.76
C HIS A 90 -3.25 5.41 -10.82
N ARG A 91 -2.67 6.54 -10.40
CA ARG A 91 -1.93 7.41 -11.32
C ARG A 91 -0.55 6.85 -11.66
N THR A 92 0.17 6.24 -10.71
CA THR A 92 1.55 5.77 -10.87
C THR A 92 1.75 4.41 -10.20
N ARG A 93 2.79 3.65 -10.56
CA ARG A 93 3.12 2.38 -9.88
C ARG A 93 3.47 2.53 -8.40
N LEU A 94 3.72 3.76 -7.93
CA LEU A 94 4.21 4.07 -6.59
C LEU A 94 3.12 4.58 -5.64
N ASP A 95 1.87 4.71 -6.10
CA ASP A 95 0.79 5.27 -5.29
C ASP A 95 0.59 4.50 -3.97
N TRP A 96 0.77 3.17 -3.99
CA TRP A 96 0.68 2.30 -2.81
C TRP A 96 1.73 2.63 -1.74
N LEU A 97 2.93 3.05 -2.17
CA LEU A 97 4.02 3.44 -1.30
C LEU A 97 3.75 4.83 -0.73
N PHE A 98 3.31 5.77 -1.56
CA PHE A 98 3.02 7.13 -1.12
C PHE A 98 1.81 7.21 -0.19
N LEU A 99 0.82 6.32 -0.36
CA LEU A 99 -0.30 6.18 0.58
C LEU A 99 0.14 5.79 2.00
N MET A 100 1.37 5.29 2.21
CA MET A 100 1.91 5.10 3.56
C MET A 100 2.03 6.42 4.32
N ALA A 101 2.33 7.54 3.65
CA ALA A 101 2.36 8.86 4.29
C ALA A 101 0.96 9.34 4.72
N TYR A 102 -0.06 9.02 3.93
CA TYR A 102 -1.45 9.25 4.31
C TYR A 102 -1.81 8.39 5.53
N GLN A 103 -1.49 7.10 5.48
CA GLN A 103 -1.78 6.15 6.55
C GLN A 103 -1.09 6.50 7.87
N LEU A 104 0.13 7.03 7.84
CA LEU A 104 0.84 7.49 9.03
C LEU A 104 0.15 8.68 9.74
N ARG A 105 -0.54 9.53 8.96
CA ARG A 105 -1.18 10.76 9.43
C ARG A 105 -2.64 10.56 9.81
N CYS A 106 -3.39 9.88 8.95
CA CYS A 106 -4.85 9.83 8.97
C CYS A 106 -5.43 8.43 9.05
N GLY A 107 -4.60 7.38 8.94
CA GLY A 107 -5.06 5.99 8.92
C GLY A 107 -4.37 5.13 9.97
N SER A 108 -4.19 3.86 9.62
CA SER A 108 -3.65 2.83 10.50
C SER A 108 -2.52 2.09 9.81
N LEU A 109 -1.32 2.66 9.88
CA LEU A 109 -0.17 2.17 9.12
C LEU A 109 0.23 0.70 9.45
N SER A 110 0.07 0.26 10.70
CA SER A 110 0.32 -1.14 11.09
C SER A 110 -0.69 -2.13 10.49
N HIS A 111 -1.89 -1.66 10.19
CA HIS A 111 -3.01 -2.44 9.66
C HIS A 111 -3.22 -2.23 8.15
N TYR A 112 -2.37 -1.45 7.51
CA TYR A 112 -2.40 -1.21 6.07
C TYR A 112 -2.08 -2.50 5.29
N ARG A 113 -3.00 -2.91 4.41
CA ARG A 113 -2.90 -4.10 3.56
C ARG A 113 -3.15 -3.71 2.13
N ILE A 114 -2.37 -4.24 1.19
CA ILE A 114 -2.39 -3.75 -0.19
C ILE A 114 -2.73 -4.91 -1.13
N SER A 115 -3.53 -4.62 -2.15
CA SER A 115 -3.77 -5.51 -3.28
C SER A 115 -2.69 -5.31 -4.35
N LEU A 116 -1.90 -6.33 -4.67
CA LEU A 116 -0.74 -6.25 -5.58
C LEU A 116 -0.76 -7.36 -6.62
N LYS A 117 0.09 -7.20 -7.65
CA LYS A 117 0.35 -8.24 -8.65
C LYS A 117 1.08 -9.44 -8.02
N GLN A 118 0.60 -10.65 -8.30
CA GLN A 118 1.19 -11.92 -7.83
C GLN A 118 2.69 -12.04 -8.08
N SER A 119 3.20 -11.59 -9.23
CA SER A 119 4.62 -11.72 -9.55
C SER A 119 5.55 -11.02 -8.55
N LEU A 120 5.07 -10.02 -7.80
CA LEU A 120 5.86 -9.31 -6.79
C LEU A 120 6.21 -10.20 -5.60
N LYS A 121 5.44 -11.27 -5.37
CA LYS A 121 5.66 -12.26 -4.31
C LYS A 121 7.05 -12.89 -4.34
N ASN A 122 7.62 -13.01 -5.54
CA ASN A 122 8.86 -13.74 -5.79
C ASN A 122 10.12 -12.87 -5.69
N ILE A 123 9.99 -11.57 -5.39
CA ILE A 123 11.15 -10.68 -5.24
C ILE A 123 11.85 -10.97 -3.90
N PRO A 124 13.15 -11.36 -3.89
CA PRO A 124 13.86 -11.66 -2.65
C PRO A 124 13.94 -10.44 -1.73
N GLY A 125 13.50 -10.58 -0.48
CA GLY A 125 13.34 -9.48 0.47
C GLY A 125 11.94 -8.86 0.40
N PRO A 126 11.68 -7.84 -0.43
CA PRO A 126 10.37 -7.19 -0.50
C PRO A 126 9.20 -8.15 -0.73
N GLY A 127 9.32 -9.13 -1.63
CA GLY A 127 8.25 -10.08 -1.93
C GLY A 127 7.95 -11.00 -0.75
N TRP A 128 8.98 -11.44 -0.01
CA TRP A 128 8.82 -12.21 1.22
C TRP A 128 8.18 -11.35 2.33
N ALA A 129 8.59 -10.09 2.47
CA ALA A 129 7.97 -9.14 3.38
C ALA A 129 6.47 -8.95 3.08
N MET A 130 6.11 -8.77 1.81
CA MET A 130 4.73 -8.63 1.37
C MET A 130 3.87 -9.87 1.72
N GLN A 131 4.45 -11.07 1.65
CA GLN A 131 3.78 -12.31 2.08
C GLN A 131 3.57 -12.35 3.59
N LEU A 132 4.59 -12.00 4.39
CA LEU A 132 4.49 -11.91 5.85
C LEU A 132 3.49 -10.84 6.32
N ALA A 133 3.33 -9.77 5.54
CA ALA A 133 2.30 -8.75 5.76
C ALA A 133 0.89 -9.28 5.45
N CYS A 134 0.77 -10.45 4.81
CA CYS A 134 -0.48 -11.01 4.30
C CYS A 134 -1.18 -10.01 3.37
N PHE A 135 -0.41 -9.40 2.45
CA PHE A 135 -0.97 -8.63 1.35
C PHE A 135 -1.76 -9.53 0.38
N VAL A 136 -2.66 -8.91 -0.39
CA VAL A 136 -3.55 -9.65 -1.29
C VAL A 136 -2.92 -9.69 -2.67
N PHE A 137 -2.37 -10.85 -3.05
CA PHE A 137 -1.76 -11.04 -4.35
C PHE A 137 -2.77 -11.50 -5.40
N LEU A 138 -2.87 -10.75 -6.50
CA LEU A 138 -3.85 -10.92 -7.57
C LEU A 138 -3.16 -11.30 -8.90
N GLU A 139 -3.79 -12.20 -9.65
CA GLU A 139 -3.32 -12.72 -10.95
C GLU A 139 -4.04 -12.14 -12.16
N ARG A 140 -5.08 -11.31 -11.96
CA ARG A 140 -5.98 -10.84 -13.02
C ARG A 140 -6.82 -11.99 -13.61
N ASP A 141 -7.09 -12.99 -12.78
CA ASP A 141 -7.98 -14.12 -13.05
C ASP A 141 -9.01 -14.17 -11.92
N TRP A 142 -10.25 -13.84 -12.24
CA TRP A 142 -11.30 -13.73 -11.25
C TRP A 142 -11.54 -15.01 -10.45
N SER A 143 -11.45 -16.18 -11.11
CA SER A 143 -11.72 -17.46 -10.46
C SER A 143 -10.73 -17.76 -9.33
N GLN A 144 -9.47 -17.38 -9.52
CA GLN A 144 -8.41 -17.51 -8.53
C GLN A 144 -8.42 -16.36 -7.52
N ASP A 145 -8.57 -15.12 -8.01
CA ASP A 145 -8.51 -13.90 -7.21
C ASP A 145 -9.65 -13.84 -6.19
N GLN A 146 -10.85 -14.29 -6.56
CA GLN A 146 -11.99 -14.38 -5.65
C GLN A 146 -11.65 -15.23 -4.41
N GLN A 147 -11.06 -16.41 -4.61
CA GLN A 147 -10.69 -17.31 -3.52
C GLN A 147 -9.60 -16.70 -2.63
N ARG A 148 -8.61 -16.01 -3.22
CA ARG A 148 -7.52 -15.36 -2.48
C ARG A 148 -8.02 -14.21 -1.62
N ILE A 149 -8.89 -13.36 -2.17
CA ILE A 149 -9.53 -12.27 -1.44
C ILE A 149 -10.33 -12.85 -0.27
N THR A 150 -11.19 -13.83 -0.52
CA THR A 150 -11.99 -14.47 0.54
C THR A 150 -11.13 -15.07 1.65
N ARG A 151 -10.04 -15.79 1.31
CA ARG A 151 -9.12 -16.37 2.31
C ARG A 151 -8.45 -15.29 3.16
N SER A 152 -7.96 -14.22 2.54
CA SER A 152 -7.33 -13.09 3.24
C SER A 152 -8.31 -12.42 4.20
N LEU A 153 -9.51 -12.05 3.74
CA LEU A 153 -10.52 -11.38 4.56
C LEU A 153 -10.95 -12.25 5.76
N ARG A 154 -11.14 -13.56 5.55
CA ARG A 154 -11.45 -14.50 6.64
C ARG A 154 -10.32 -14.64 7.65
N TYR A 155 -9.07 -14.65 7.19
CA TYR A 155 -7.90 -14.70 8.09
C TYR A 155 -7.88 -13.50 9.05
N PHE A 156 -8.06 -12.28 8.54
CA PHE A 156 -8.05 -11.10 9.40
C PHE A 156 -9.29 -11.04 10.32
N ALA A 157 -10.46 -11.47 9.85
CA ALA A 157 -11.64 -11.63 10.69
C ALA A 157 -11.40 -12.60 11.87
N ARG A 158 -10.80 -13.77 11.61
CA ARG A 158 -10.50 -14.81 12.63
C ARG A 158 -9.42 -14.38 13.62
N THR A 159 -8.41 -13.65 13.15
CA THR A 159 -7.35 -13.10 14.00
C THR A 159 -7.80 -11.86 14.78
N GLN A 160 -9.04 -11.41 14.61
CA GLN A 160 -9.63 -10.23 15.25
C GLN A 160 -8.79 -8.96 15.02
N THR A 161 -8.22 -8.87 13.83
CA THR A 161 -7.49 -7.69 13.36
C THR A 161 -8.43 -6.84 12.50
N ARG A 162 -8.21 -5.53 12.50
CA ARG A 162 -9.03 -4.55 11.75
C ARG A 162 -8.21 -3.94 10.61
N PRO A 163 -7.97 -4.69 9.52
CA PRO A 163 -7.13 -4.25 8.41
C PRO A 163 -7.75 -3.07 7.64
N GLN A 164 -6.89 -2.24 7.07
CA GLN A 164 -7.26 -1.24 6.08
C GLN A 164 -6.75 -1.68 4.70
N PHE A 165 -7.65 -2.19 3.87
CA PHE A 165 -7.31 -2.77 2.56
C PHE A 165 -7.29 -1.72 1.47
N LEU A 166 -6.17 -1.55 0.80
CA LEU A 166 -6.06 -0.76 -0.41
C LEU A 166 -6.40 -1.59 -1.65
N LEU A 167 -7.35 -1.07 -2.41
CA LEU A 167 -7.73 -1.54 -3.72
C LEU A 167 -7.61 -0.39 -4.73
N PHE A 168 -7.06 -0.71 -5.90
CA PHE A 168 -7.10 0.13 -7.09
C PHE A 168 -8.06 -0.49 -8.11
N PRO A 169 -9.35 -0.12 -8.11
CA PRO A 169 -10.34 -0.65 -9.05
C PRO A 169 -9.95 -0.52 -10.54
N GLU A 170 -9.08 0.43 -10.90
CA GLU A 170 -8.54 0.57 -12.26
C GLU A 170 -7.78 -0.69 -12.73
N GLY A 171 -7.21 -1.48 -11.82
CA GLY A 171 -6.49 -2.73 -12.10
C GLY A 171 -5.11 -2.56 -12.76
N THR A 172 -4.75 -1.34 -13.12
CA THR A 172 -3.43 -0.92 -13.62
C THR A 172 -3.27 0.58 -13.40
N ASP A 173 -2.04 1.07 -13.40
CA ASP A 173 -1.75 2.49 -13.36
C ASP A 173 -2.14 3.19 -14.69
N LEU A 174 -2.37 4.51 -14.62
CA LEU A 174 -2.70 5.39 -15.74
C LEU A 174 -1.49 5.60 -16.69
N ASN A 175 -1.08 4.51 -17.34
CA ASN A 175 -0.05 4.47 -18.37
C ASN A 175 -0.69 4.46 -19.78
N PRO A 176 0.07 4.68 -20.87
CA PRO A 176 -0.49 4.75 -22.23
C PRO A 176 -1.30 3.52 -22.63
N TRP A 177 -0.87 2.31 -22.24
CA TRP A 177 -1.58 1.07 -22.52
C TRP A 177 -2.92 0.99 -21.78
N GLY A 178 -2.93 1.37 -20.49
CA GLY A 178 -4.13 1.41 -19.67
C GLY A 178 -5.16 2.39 -20.21
N VAL A 179 -4.70 3.59 -20.61
CA VAL A 179 -5.55 4.64 -21.21
C VAL A 179 -6.22 4.14 -22.48
N GLU A 180 -5.46 3.51 -23.38
CA GLU A 180 -6.01 2.98 -24.63
C GLU A 180 -7.08 1.89 -24.37
N LYS A 181 -6.80 0.97 -23.44
CA LYS A 181 -7.77 -0.08 -23.07
C LYS A 181 -9.03 0.50 -22.42
N SER A 182 -8.88 1.51 -21.57
CA SER A 182 -10.02 2.18 -20.92
C SER A 182 -10.85 2.98 -21.93
N ARG A 183 -10.22 3.64 -22.91
CA ARG A 183 -10.91 4.34 -24.00
C ARG A 183 -11.71 3.37 -24.86
N ALA A 184 -11.10 2.28 -25.33
CA ALA A 184 -11.79 1.26 -26.12
C ALA A 184 -12.97 0.64 -25.35
N PHE A 185 -12.82 0.43 -24.04
CA PHE A 185 -13.93 0.00 -23.18
C PHE A 185 -15.05 1.05 -23.13
N ALA A 186 -14.71 2.32 -22.98
CA ALA A 186 -15.68 3.40 -22.91
C ALA A 186 -16.48 3.54 -24.21
N GLU A 187 -15.80 3.56 -25.35
CA GLU A 187 -16.41 3.65 -26.68
C GLU A 187 -17.34 2.48 -26.96
N LYS A 188 -16.92 1.25 -26.63
CA LYS A 188 -17.73 0.03 -26.82
C LYS A 188 -19.04 0.06 -26.01
N HIS A 189 -19.07 0.71 -24.85
CA HIS A 189 -20.22 0.71 -23.94
C HIS A 189 -20.93 2.08 -23.88
N GLY A 190 -20.59 3.02 -24.76
CA GLY A 190 -21.19 4.36 -24.76
C GLY A 190 -20.92 5.18 -23.49
N LEU A 191 -19.80 4.93 -22.82
CA LEU A 191 -19.39 5.64 -21.60
C LEU A 191 -18.52 6.87 -21.94
N PRO A 192 -18.47 7.88 -21.06
CA PRO A 192 -17.56 9.02 -21.23
C PRO A 192 -16.10 8.56 -21.22
N VAL A 193 -15.28 9.22 -22.04
CA VAL A 193 -13.83 9.01 -22.05
C VAL A 193 -13.19 9.81 -20.93
N TYR A 194 -12.58 9.12 -19.98
CA TYR A 194 -11.80 9.73 -18.90
C TYR A 194 -10.36 10.01 -19.32
N ARG A 195 -9.78 11.09 -18.77
CA ARG A 195 -8.42 11.58 -19.05
C ARG A 195 -7.50 11.42 -17.85
N HIS A 196 -8.03 11.48 -16.63
CA HIS A 196 -7.26 11.51 -15.40
C HIS A 196 -7.37 10.22 -14.56
N VAL A 197 -8.32 9.35 -14.89
CA VAL A 197 -8.47 7.99 -14.33
C VAL A 197 -8.82 6.98 -15.43
N LEU A 198 -8.61 5.69 -15.16
CA LEU A 198 -9.19 4.61 -15.94
C LEU A 198 -10.57 4.24 -15.41
N HIS A 199 -11.43 3.66 -16.26
CA HIS A 199 -12.72 3.13 -15.82
C HIS A 199 -12.51 1.99 -14.80
N PRO A 200 -13.22 2.00 -13.65
CA PRO A 200 -13.01 1.02 -12.60
C PRO A 200 -13.57 -0.36 -12.98
N ARG A 201 -12.82 -1.41 -12.64
CA ARG A 201 -13.27 -2.80 -12.64
C ARG A 201 -13.89 -3.11 -11.29
N THR A 202 -15.20 -3.24 -11.26
CA THR A 202 -15.98 -3.24 -10.02
C THR A 202 -16.07 -4.61 -9.32
N THR A 203 -15.80 -5.70 -10.02
CA THR A 203 -15.95 -7.08 -9.50
C THR A 203 -15.20 -7.30 -8.18
N GLY A 204 -13.92 -6.88 -8.12
CA GLY A 204 -13.13 -7.00 -6.90
C GLY A 204 -13.69 -6.15 -5.76
N PHE A 205 -14.09 -4.91 -6.04
CA PHE A 205 -14.70 -4.01 -5.06
C PHE A 205 -15.97 -4.62 -4.45
N VAL A 206 -16.90 -5.09 -5.30
CA VAL A 206 -18.16 -5.71 -4.86
C VAL A 206 -17.88 -6.90 -3.95
N HIS A 207 -16.91 -7.74 -4.31
CA HIS A 207 -16.55 -8.91 -3.52
C HIS A 207 -15.92 -8.56 -2.17
N PHE A 208 -15.00 -7.59 -2.14
CA PHE A 208 -14.45 -7.07 -0.88
C PHE A 208 -15.56 -6.59 0.06
N VAL A 209 -16.47 -5.75 -0.43
CA VAL A 209 -17.59 -5.21 0.37
C VAL A 209 -18.47 -6.34 0.90
N LYS A 210 -18.86 -7.31 0.05
CA LYS A 210 -19.74 -8.42 0.46
C LYS A 210 -19.08 -9.32 1.50
N GLU A 211 -17.84 -9.76 1.27
CA GLU A 211 -17.12 -10.60 2.22
C GLU A 211 -16.84 -9.88 3.53
N MET A 212 -16.44 -8.60 3.51
CA MET A 212 -16.21 -7.84 4.75
C MET A 212 -17.52 -7.61 5.53
N ARG A 213 -18.65 -7.33 4.84
CA ARG A 213 -19.98 -7.27 5.49
C ARG A 213 -20.37 -8.61 6.11
N GLN A 214 -20.22 -9.71 5.37
CA GLN A 214 -20.53 -11.06 5.86
C GLN A 214 -19.72 -11.43 7.11
N ASN A 215 -18.45 -11.02 7.17
CA ASN A 215 -17.59 -11.26 8.32
C ASN A 215 -17.68 -10.18 9.42
N LYS A 216 -18.56 -9.17 9.26
CA LYS A 216 -18.72 -8.03 10.19
C LYS A 216 -17.42 -7.26 10.44
N THR A 217 -16.64 -7.09 9.38
CA THR A 217 -15.34 -6.39 9.38
C THR A 217 -15.32 -5.14 8.50
N LEU A 218 -16.45 -4.69 7.95
CA LEU A 218 -16.53 -3.41 7.21
C LEU A 218 -17.16 -2.33 8.09
N ASP A 219 -16.39 -1.32 8.48
CA ASP A 219 -16.93 -0.13 9.14
C ASP A 219 -17.14 1.02 8.15
N SER A 220 -16.22 1.18 7.20
CA SER A 220 -16.27 2.24 6.21
C SER A 220 -15.55 1.89 4.90
N VAL A 221 -15.92 2.60 3.83
CA VAL A 221 -15.17 2.68 2.58
C VAL A 221 -14.54 4.06 2.53
N LEU A 222 -13.22 4.12 2.37
CA LEU A 222 -12.48 5.37 2.26
C LEU A 222 -12.12 5.61 0.79
N ASP A 223 -12.73 6.61 0.20
CA ASP A 223 -12.33 7.10 -1.11
C ASP A 223 -11.13 8.05 -0.98
N VAL A 224 -10.02 7.74 -1.64
CA VAL A 224 -8.83 8.58 -1.68
C VAL A 224 -8.50 8.95 -3.12
N THR A 225 -8.42 10.25 -3.39
CA THR A 225 -7.95 10.77 -4.67
C THR A 225 -6.50 11.24 -4.50
N ILE A 226 -5.56 10.56 -5.15
CA ILE A 226 -4.15 10.92 -5.19
C ILE A 226 -3.85 11.74 -6.45
N ALA A 227 -3.11 12.83 -6.27
CA ALA A 227 -2.73 13.72 -7.37
C ALA A 227 -1.33 14.32 -7.18
N TYR A 228 -0.71 14.68 -8.30
CA TYR A 228 0.68 15.14 -8.38
C TYR A 228 0.72 16.50 -9.09
N PRO A 229 0.83 17.62 -8.37
CA PRO A 229 0.76 18.95 -9.00
C PRO A 229 1.97 19.22 -9.90
N ARG A 230 3.14 18.65 -9.56
CA ARG A 230 4.42 18.88 -10.22
C ARG A 230 5.27 17.61 -10.19
N ASN A 231 5.97 17.35 -11.29
CA ASN A 231 6.87 16.21 -11.50
C ASN A 231 6.21 14.86 -11.24
N LEU A 232 5.69 14.24 -12.30
CA LEU A 232 5.13 12.89 -12.20
C LEU A 232 6.24 11.84 -12.21
N THR A 233 6.15 10.88 -11.30
CA THR A 233 7.06 9.74 -11.23
C THR A 233 6.30 8.47 -11.55
N GLN A 234 6.41 7.98 -12.78
CA GLN A 234 5.58 6.86 -13.23
C GLN A 234 6.00 5.53 -12.57
N SER A 235 7.30 5.36 -12.33
CA SER A 235 7.90 4.07 -11.97
C SER A 235 8.98 4.17 -10.89
N GLU A 236 9.28 3.05 -10.25
CA GLU A 236 10.41 2.84 -9.33
C GLU A 236 11.74 3.25 -9.97
N VAL A 237 11.91 3.00 -11.28
CA VAL A 237 13.11 3.38 -12.02
C VAL A 237 13.25 4.90 -12.08
N ASP A 238 12.15 5.63 -12.29
CA ASP A 238 12.17 7.09 -12.29
C ASP A 238 12.59 7.65 -10.92
N LEU A 239 12.13 7.05 -9.81
CA LEU A 239 12.60 7.41 -8.46
C LEU A 239 14.10 7.17 -8.30
N VAL A 240 14.60 6.01 -8.71
CA VAL A 240 16.03 5.67 -8.62
C VAL A 240 16.88 6.62 -9.46
N LEU A 241 16.36 7.07 -10.60
CA LEU A 241 16.99 8.08 -11.46
C LEU A 241 16.86 9.51 -10.92
N GLY A 242 16.31 9.71 -9.72
CA GLY A 242 16.20 10.99 -9.06
C GLY A 242 15.02 11.85 -9.52
N LYS A 243 14.07 11.30 -10.28
CA LYS A 243 12.86 12.00 -10.71
C LYS A 243 11.75 11.83 -9.66
N ALA A 244 11.94 12.36 -8.47
CA ALA A 244 10.92 12.35 -7.41
C ALA A 244 9.85 13.44 -7.65
N PRO A 245 8.59 13.20 -7.23
CA PRO A 245 7.59 14.26 -7.25
C PRO A 245 7.94 15.29 -6.19
N GLN A 246 7.60 16.57 -6.42
CA GLN A 246 7.85 17.60 -5.41
C GLN A 246 6.81 17.55 -4.30
N GLU A 247 5.56 17.34 -4.68
CA GLU A 247 4.44 17.25 -3.75
C GLU A 247 3.50 16.12 -4.16
N ILE A 248 2.81 15.55 -3.17
CA ILE A 248 1.76 14.56 -3.35
C ILE A 248 0.56 15.04 -2.55
N HIS A 249 -0.57 15.14 -3.23
CA HIS A 249 -1.82 15.63 -2.66
C HIS A 249 -2.81 14.47 -2.55
N PHE A 250 -3.44 14.35 -1.38
CA PHE A 250 -4.50 13.40 -1.10
C PHE A 250 -5.78 14.16 -0.76
N LEU A 251 -6.88 13.78 -1.42
CA LEU A 251 -8.23 14.16 -1.02
C LEU A 251 -8.95 12.90 -0.54
N ALA A 252 -9.30 12.86 0.74
CA ALA A 252 -9.96 11.73 1.37
C ALA A 252 -11.44 12.01 1.63
N GLN A 253 -12.29 11.01 1.44
CA GLN A 253 -13.70 11.03 1.82
C GLN A 253 -14.12 9.66 2.32
N SER A 254 -14.53 9.57 3.58
CA SER A 254 -15.04 8.34 4.19
C SER A 254 -16.56 8.21 4.03
N PHE A 255 -17.02 7.00 3.73
CA PHE A 255 -18.43 6.60 3.68
C PHE A 255 -18.63 5.47 4.67
N ARG A 256 -19.65 5.54 5.55
CA ARG A 256 -19.91 4.45 6.50
C ARG A 256 -20.43 3.24 5.75
N ALA A 257 -20.18 2.05 6.30
CA ALA A 257 -20.70 0.79 5.76
C ALA A 257 -22.23 0.80 5.58
N SER A 258 -22.93 1.53 6.44
CA SER A 258 -24.38 1.77 6.42
C SER A 258 -24.86 2.67 5.28
N ASP A 259 -23.96 3.48 4.72
CA ASP A 259 -24.30 4.46 3.68
C ASP A 259 -24.11 3.87 2.27
N LEU A 260 -23.48 2.69 2.19
CA LEU A 260 -23.30 1.95 0.95
C LEU A 260 -24.57 1.16 0.61
N PRO A 261 -24.91 1.00 -0.68
CA PRO A 261 -26.07 0.22 -1.09
C PRO A 261 -26.08 -1.21 -0.51
N ASP A 262 -27.22 -1.65 0.01
CA ASP A 262 -27.38 -2.93 0.69
C ASP A 262 -27.88 -4.06 -0.23
N SER A 263 -28.52 -3.74 -1.36
CA SER A 263 -29.53 -4.61 -1.96
C SER A 263 -29.02 -5.45 -3.14
N SER A 264 -27.98 -5.04 -3.87
CA SER A 264 -27.51 -5.78 -5.06
C SER A 264 -26.03 -5.55 -5.42
N SER A 265 -25.45 -6.45 -6.21
CA SER A 265 -24.10 -6.25 -6.77
C SER A 265 -24.07 -5.01 -7.65
N GLU A 266 -25.13 -4.84 -8.44
CA GLU A 266 -25.31 -3.84 -9.47
C GLU A 266 -25.32 -2.42 -8.89
N GLU A 267 -25.97 -2.22 -7.74
CA GLU A 267 -25.95 -0.95 -7.02
C GLU A 267 -24.55 -0.57 -6.51
N LEU A 268 -23.79 -1.55 -5.98
CA LEU A 268 -22.41 -1.33 -5.58
C LEU A 268 -21.52 -1.01 -6.79
N GLU A 269 -21.72 -1.68 -7.93
CA GLU A 269 -21.00 -1.34 -9.16
C GLU A 269 -21.30 0.09 -9.61
N ALA A 270 -22.58 0.48 -9.62
CA ALA A 270 -23.01 1.82 -9.99
C ALA A 270 -22.42 2.88 -9.04
N TRP A 271 -22.41 2.61 -7.74
CA TRP A 271 -21.79 3.47 -6.72
C TRP A 271 -20.29 3.66 -7.00
N CYS A 272 -19.54 2.58 -7.27
CA CYS A 272 -18.12 2.66 -7.58
C CYS A 272 -17.85 3.45 -8.88
N ARG A 273 -18.68 3.25 -9.92
CA ARG A 273 -18.59 4.02 -11.16
C ARG A 273 -18.89 5.52 -10.95
N ASP A 274 -19.84 5.87 -10.07
CA ASP A 274 -20.13 7.25 -9.70
C ASP A 274 -18.94 7.91 -8.97
N ILE A 275 -18.32 7.20 -8.03
CA ILE A 275 -17.08 7.67 -7.36
C ILE A 275 -16.01 8.00 -8.40
N TRP A 276 -15.78 7.13 -9.39
CA TRP A 276 -14.79 7.39 -10.44
C TRP A 276 -15.14 8.57 -11.34
N ARG A 277 -16.44 8.76 -11.66
CA ARG A 277 -16.90 9.95 -12.38
C ARG A 277 -16.60 11.24 -11.61
N LYS A 278 -16.83 11.25 -10.30
CA LYS A 278 -16.51 12.38 -9.42
C LYS A 278 -15.00 12.62 -9.33
N LYS A 279 -14.19 11.56 -9.26
CA LYS A 279 -12.72 11.65 -9.29
C LYS A 279 -12.20 12.29 -10.56
N GLU A 280 -12.73 11.89 -11.73
CA GLU A 280 -12.34 12.48 -13.02
C GLU A 280 -12.55 13.99 -13.02
N ALA A 281 -13.74 14.46 -12.64
CA ALA A 281 -14.05 15.89 -12.58
C ALA A 281 -13.18 16.65 -11.55
N THR A 282 -12.93 16.01 -10.40
CA THR A 282 -12.07 16.57 -9.34
C THR A 282 -10.62 16.71 -9.81
N LEU A 283 -10.09 15.70 -10.50
CA LEU A 283 -8.72 15.70 -11.03
C LEU A 283 -8.56 16.67 -12.20
N GLU A 284 -9.55 16.80 -13.07
CA GLU A 284 -9.57 17.81 -14.13
C GLU A 284 -9.44 19.23 -13.55
N THR A 285 -10.12 19.51 -12.44
CA THR A 285 -9.99 20.79 -11.71
C THR A 285 -8.63 20.90 -11.03
N PHE A 286 -8.19 19.84 -10.33
CA PHE A 286 -6.89 19.81 -9.64
C PHE A 286 -5.73 20.08 -10.58
N TYR A 287 -5.71 19.50 -11.78
CA TYR A 287 -4.60 19.68 -12.70
C TYR A 287 -4.57 21.08 -13.36
N LYS A 288 -5.68 21.83 -13.33
CA LYS A 288 -5.74 23.25 -13.69
C LYS A 288 -5.20 24.13 -12.56
N ASP A 289 -5.70 23.92 -11.34
CA ASP A 289 -5.45 24.82 -10.20
C ASP A 289 -4.22 24.44 -9.36
N LYS A 290 -3.72 23.21 -9.55
CA LYS A 290 -2.65 22.56 -8.76
C LYS A 290 -2.95 22.45 -7.26
N ALA A 291 -4.23 22.49 -6.90
CA ALA A 291 -4.73 22.28 -5.55
C ALA A 291 -6.15 21.69 -5.63
N PHE A 292 -6.53 20.91 -4.61
CA PHE A 292 -7.94 20.53 -4.47
C PHE A 292 -8.76 21.74 -3.99
N PRO A 293 -9.99 21.92 -4.50
CA PRO A 293 -10.83 23.07 -4.16
C PRO A 293 -11.12 23.13 -2.66
N VAL A 294 -11.15 24.35 -2.11
CA VAL A 294 -11.45 24.61 -0.69
C VAL A 294 -12.93 24.32 -0.37
N SER A 295 -13.80 24.40 -1.37
CA SER A 295 -15.26 24.19 -1.26
C SER A 295 -15.70 22.72 -1.18
N GLY A 296 -14.76 21.78 -1.00
CA GLY A 296 -15.04 20.39 -0.60
C GLY A 296 -14.78 20.18 0.89
N ASP A 297 -15.44 20.97 1.75
CA ASP A 297 -15.70 20.78 3.18
C ASP A 297 -14.62 20.27 4.17
N GLY A 298 -13.30 20.35 3.90
CA GLY A 298 -12.30 20.03 4.95
C GLY A 298 -11.09 20.98 5.00
N PRO A 299 -10.68 21.50 6.19
CA PRO A 299 -9.38 22.15 6.35
C PRO A 299 -8.23 21.15 6.09
N VAL A 300 -6.98 21.64 6.09
CA VAL A 300 -5.82 20.74 6.18
C VAL A 300 -6.06 19.79 7.34
N VAL A 301 -6.16 18.50 7.04
CA VAL A 301 -6.67 17.48 7.98
C VAL A 301 -5.70 17.27 9.14
N VAL A 302 -4.42 17.54 8.91
CA VAL A 302 -3.36 17.16 9.82
C VAL A 302 -3.03 18.32 10.74
N ALA A 303 -3.41 18.18 12.01
CA ALA A 303 -3.07 19.13 13.05
C ALA A 303 -1.53 19.31 13.14
N PRO A 304 -1.03 20.53 13.40
CA PRO A 304 0.42 20.79 13.49
C PRO A 304 1.14 19.90 14.51
N GLU A 305 0.47 19.51 15.59
CA GLU A 305 1.00 18.57 16.58
C GLU A 305 1.23 17.16 16.01
N LYS A 306 0.33 16.69 15.15
CA LYS A 306 0.43 15.39 14.48
C LYS A 306 1.59 15.43 13.50
N GLU A 307 1.77 16.50 12.73
CA GLU A 307 2.94 16.66 11.85
C GLU A 307 4.26 16.70 12.65
N ARG A 308 4.30 17.37 13.81
CA ARG A 308 5.48 17.32 14.69
C ARG A 308 5.78 15.91 15.18
N TRP A 309 4.75 15.16 15.58
CA TRP A 309 4.89 13.75 15.96
C TRP A 309 5.39 12.90 14.78
N VAL A 310 4.80 13.05 13.59
CA VAL A 310 5.24 12.35 12.37
C VAL A 310 6.71 12.64 12.11
N ARG A 311 7.12 13.91 12.05
CA ARG A 311 8.52 14.29 11.83
C ARG A 311 9.47 13.68 12.85
N ARG A 312 9.09 13.61 14.14
CA ARG A 312 9.88 12.90 15.16
C ARG A 312 9.99 11.41 14.85
N MET A 313 8.88 10.74 14.51
CA MET A 313 8.88 9.32 14.16
C MET A 313 9.73 9.04 12.92
N LEU A 314 9.71 9.90 11.90
CA LEU A 314 10.57 9.75 10.72
C LEU A 314 12.04 9.75 11.11
N TRP A 315 12.52 10.73 11.88
CA TRP A 315 13.92 10.77 12.33
C TRP A 315 14.29 9.62 13.25
N LEU A 316 13.41 9.22 14.18
CA LEU A 316 13.63 8.04 15.02
C LEU A 316 13.74 6.76 14.19
N SER A 317 12.90 6.61 13.16
CA SER A 317 12.97 5.46 12.25
C SER A 317 14.30 5.43 11.50
N VAL A 318 14.81 6.58 11.04
CA VAL A 318 16.13 6.66 10.39
C VAL A 318 17.23 6.20 11.34
N GLY A 319 17.23 6.66 12.58
CA GLY A 319 18.19 6.23 13.60
C GLY A 319 18.09 4.73 13.91
N PHE A 320 16.86 4.22 14.10
CA PHE A 320 16.61 2.80 14.34
C PHE A 320 17.15 1.93 13.20
N TRP A 321 16.81 2.24 11.95
CA TRP A 321 17.24 1.44 10.80
C TRP A 321 18.73 1.58 10.51
N ALA A 322 19.35 2.72 10.82
CA ALA A 322 20.81 2.86 10.78
C ALA A 322 21.48 1.88 11.74
N VAL A 323 21.03 1.82 13.00
CA VAL A 323 21.55 0.88 14.01
C VAL A 323 21.33 -0.57 13.57
N VAL A 324 20.14 -0.91 13.06
CA VAL A 324 19.83 -2.25 12.56
C VAL A 324 20.78 -2.63 11.42
N LEU A 325 20.93 -1.78 10.39
CA LEU A 325 21.82 -2.07 9.26
C LEU A 325 23.28 -2.19 9.70
N THR A 326 23.76 -1.31 10.58
CA THR A 326 25.11 -1.42 11.14
C THR A 326 25.30 -2.75 11.88
N GLY A 327 24.33 -3.15 12.72
CA GLY A 327 24.36 -4.42 13.42
C GLY A 327 24.33 -5.63 12.49
N VAL A 328 23.54 -5.57 11.41
CA VAL A 328 23.53 -6.59 10.34
C VAL A 328 24.90 -6.73 9.72
N PHE A 329 25.48 -5.64 9.21
CA PHE A 329 26.76 -5.69 8.51
C PHE A 329 27.89 -6.13 9.45
N TYR A 330 27.89 -5.65 10.69
CA TYR A 330 28.81 -6.14 11.72
C TYR A 330 28.66 -7.66 11.91
N SER A 331 27.43 -8.15 12.07
CA SER A 331 27.16 -9.58 12.27
C SER A 331 27.54 -10.42 11.06
N LEU A 332 27.35 -9.93 9.83
CA LEU A 332 27.78 -10.61 8.61
C LEU A 332 29.30 -10.77 8.52
N VAL A 333 30.05 -9.79 9.00
CA VAL A 333 31.53 -9.81 8.98
C VAL A 333 32.08 -10.71 10.08
N PHE A 334 31.58 -10.56 11.31
CA PHE A 334 32.23 -11.14 12.49
C PHE A 334 31.58 -12.41 13.03
N LEU A 335 30.32 -12.70 12.69
CA LEU A 335 29.58 -13.84 13.26
C LEU A 335 29.30 -14.90 12.19
N GLU A 336 29.99 -16.03 12.28
CA GLU A 336 29.77 -17.17 11.37
C GLU A 336 28.36 -17.75 11.49
N ALA A 337 27.88 -17.94 12.72
CA ALA A 337 26.52 -18.44 12.97
C ALA A 337 25.45 -17.55 12.31
N PHE A 338 25.65 -16.24 12.27
CA PHE A 338 24.71 -15.32 11.63
C PHE A 338 24.65 -15.50 10.11
N ARG A 339 25.79 -15.76 9.46
CA ARG A 339 25.84 -16.05 8.01
C ARG A 339 25.06 -17.33 7.67
N TRP A 340 25.26 -18.39 8.45
CA TRP A 340 24.52 -19.65 8.29
C TRP A 340 23.02 -19.46 8.56
N TYR A 341 22.66 -18.67 9.57
CA TYR A 341 21.28 -18.30 9.85
C TYR A 341 20.63 -17.57 8.66
N CYS A 342 21.29 -16.55 8.11
CA CYS A 342 20.79 -15.84 6.93
C CYS A 342 20.61 -16.78 5.73
N LEU A 343 21.59 -17.65 5.47
CA LEU A 343 21.52 -18.63 4.39
C LEU A 343 20.33 -19.59 4.58
N ALA A 344 20.15 -20.12 5.79
CA ALA A 344 19.02 -20.99 6.12
C ALA A 344 17.68 -20.28 5.86
N CYS A 345 17.52 -19.04 6.33
CA CYS A 345 16.30 -18.26 6.10
C CYS A 345 16.03 -18.04 4.60
N ILE A 346 17.07 -17.68 3.82
CA ILE A 346 16.98 -17.46 2.37
C ILE A 346 16.54 -18.76 1.68
N VAL A 347 17.19 -19.89 1.99
CA VAL A 347 16.84 -21.19 1.43
C VAL A 347 15.39 -21.54 1.77
N THR A 348 14.97 -21.36 3.02
CA THR A 348 13.58 -21.60 3.42
C THR A 348 12.60 -20.75 2.62
N TYR A 349 12.85 -19.44 2.49
CA TYR A 349 11.97 -18.57 1.70
C TYR A 349 11.91 -18.94 0.22
N VAL A 350 13.06 -19.26 -0.39
CA VAL A 350 13.11 -19.69 -1.79
C VAL A 350 12.35 -21.00 -2.00
N VAL A 351 12.55 -21.98 -1.11
CA VAL A 351 11.84 -23.27 -1.16
C VAL A 351 10.33 -23.06 -1.00
N LEU A 352 9.90 -22.28 -0.01
CA LEU A 352 8.47 -21.98 0.21
C LEU A 352 7.82 -21.24 -0.96
N CYS A 353 8.53 -20.30 -1.60
CA CYS A 353 7.99 -19.58 -2.75
C CYS A 353 7.98 -20.41 -4.03
N THR A 354 8.93 -21.33 -4.20
CA THR A 354 9.09 -22.13 -5.42
C THR A 354 8.22 -23.37 -5.43
N PHE A 355 8.17 -24.09 -4.31
CA PHE A 355 7.53 -25.41 -4.23
C PHE A 355 6.20 -25.40 -3.48
N PHE A 356 5.86 -24.32 -2.78
CA PHE A 356 4.63 -24.18 -2.03
C PHE A 356 3.90 -22.90 -2.44
N SER A 357 2.75 -22.63 -1.83
CA SER A 357 1.96 -21.42 -2.05
C SER A 357 2.54 -20.19 -1.36
N GLY A 358 3.84 -20.17 -1.02
CA GLY A 358 4.48 -19.09 -0.25
C GLY A 358 4.14 -19.07 1.23
N ILE A 359 4.69 -18.08 1.93
CA ILE A 359 4.58 -17.92 3.39
C ILE A 359 3.15 -17.51 3.80
N ASP A 360 2.53 -16.65 3.01
CA ASP A 360 1.13 -16.23 3.11
C ASP A 360 0.18 -17.44 2.96
N GLY A 361 0.48 -18.35 2.03
CA GLY A 361 -0.27 -19.60 1.86
C GLY A 361 -0.28 -20.45 3.13
N ALA A 362 0.89 -20.62 3.77
CA ALA A 362 1.01 -21.27 5.07
C ALA A 362 0.25 -20.51 6.17
N ALA A 363 0.34 -19.18 6.20
CA ALA A 363 -0.38 -18.36 7.18
C ALA A 363 -1.90 -18.56 7.07
N TYR A 364 -2.44 -18.60 5.85
CA TYR A 364 -3.87 -18.85 5.62
C TYR A 364 -4.27 -20.29 5.99
N ALA A 365 -3.40 -21.28 5.81
CA ALA A 365 -3.66 -22.69 6.13
C ALA A 365 -3.68 -22.99 7.63
N THR A 366 -2.86 -22.31 8.44
CA THR A 366 -2.83 -22.48 9.92
C THR A 366 -4.10 -22.02 10.63
N CYS A 367 -5.03 -21.38 9.93
CA CYS A 367 -6.34 -20.99 10.43
C CYS A 367 -7.48 -21.83 9.81
N GLY A 368 -7.15 -22.90 9.07
CA GLY A 368 -8.09 -23.82 8.41
C GLY A 368 -8.92 -24.66 9.36
#